data_AF-A0A6A6TC19-F1
#
_entry.id   AF-A0A6A6TC19-F1
#
_cell.length_a   1.000
_cell.length_b   1.000
_cell.length_c   1.000
_cell.angle_alpha   90.00
_cell.angle_beta   90.00
_cell.angle_gamma   90.00
#
_symmetry.space_group_name_H-M   'P 1'
#
loop_
_entity.id
_entity.type
_entity.pdbx_description
1 polymer ?
#
loop_
_entity_poly.entity_id
_entity_poly.type
_entity_poly.pdbx_seq_one_letter_code
_entity_poly.pdbx_strand_id
1 'polypeptide(L)'
;MSAPPTKALPARSRTAMTRVLAERDRFETLKELSSQALFFDKDAPSTRQHRACTRANFEYFMELEYSVAPEDYSAMYDISTITERTKEFLAVYALSAEARMGRRLKASILMSRKQDLFWWIVRFIPSFYTMYLAWHLETEAYIHMIAIVEDLPTHRLKKNDLGDVELSLFYGAVLAKRSHVLDWQQHYTVWVSLYITGTRPGSITVCPGYERGAELGLGIRRTEDETLRWSDVDWIRFDNGIGVRVTLRYLKMYRRPHKRYTAETSRYFTFVPTTGTRFEFDVSVLLFALAQSRGLFQDSVEEVLNDQSPIRVNTTIAQQAVFVNVDRVENIEADQPMGESLLNIKLIL
;
A
#
# COMPACT_ATOMS: atom_id res chain seq x y z
N MET A 1 -46.40 27.35 0.35
CA MET A 1 -46.34 25.94 -0.08
C MET A 1 -46.50 25.07 1.17
N SER A 2 -47.60 24.33 1.30
CA SER A 2 -47.79 23.38 2.40
C SER A 2 -46.98 22.12 2.12
N ALA A 3 -46.37 21.54 3.15
CA ALA A 3 -45.68 20.26 3.02
C ALA A 3 -46.65 19.18 2.50
N PRO A 4 -46.22 18.29 1.60
CA PRO A 4 -47.07 17.23 1.07
C PRO A 4 -47.54 16.31 2.21
N PRO A 5 -48.78 15.79 2.15
CA PRO A 5 -49.34 14.95 3.20
C PRO A 5 -48.53 13.66 3.36
N THR A 6 -48.25 13.31 4.62
CA THR A 6 -47.47 12.12 4.98
C THR A 6 -48.20 10.86 4.52
N LYS A 7 -47.59 10.08 3.63
CA LYS A 7 -48.15 8.78 3.20
C LYS A 7 -48.11 7.79 4.37
N ALA A 8 -49.23 7.10 4.61
CA ALA A 8 -49.32 6.12 5.70
C ALA A 8 -48.29 4.99 5.51
N LEU A 9 -47.67 4.56 6.62
CA LEU A 9 -46.68 3.47 6.60
C LEU A 9 -47.37 2.16 6.18
N PRO A 10 -46.81 1.40 5.21
CA PRO A 10 -47.36 0.11 4.80
C PRO A 10 -47.55 -0.85 5.97
N ALA A 11 -48.64 -1.62 5.98
CA ALA A 11 -48.98 -2.54 7.08
C ALA A 11 -47.85 -3.53 7.39
N ARG A 12 -47.19 -4.07 6.34
CA ARG A 12 -46.03 -4.97 6.48
C ARG A 12 -44.86 -4.33 7.24
N SER A 13 -44.58 -3.05 6.98
CA SER A 13 -43.52 -2.31 7.69
C SER A 13 -43.91 -2.04 9.15
N ARG A 14 -45.19 -1.75 9.42
CA ARG A 14 -45.71 -1.62 10.79
C ARG A 14 -45.53 -2.90 11.59
N THR A 15 -45.99 -4.04 11.06
CA THR A 15 -45.85 -5.34 11.72
C THR A 15 -44.39 -5.71 11.98
N ALA A 16 -43.50 -5.45 11.01
CA ALA A 16 -42.07 -5.70 11.19
C ALA A 16 -41.45 -4.81 12.29
N MET A 17 -41.78 -3.51 12.32
CA MET A 17 -41.31 -2.60 13.37
C MET A 17 -41.85 -3.00 14.74
N THR A 18 -43.14 -3.33 14.87
CA THR A 18 -43.73 -3.81 16.12
C THR A 18 -43.03 -5.08 16.62
N ARG A 19 -42.69 -6.02 15.72
CA ARG A 19 -41.95 -7.24 16.09
C ARG A 19 -40.55 -6.93 16.61
N VAL A 20 -39.81 -6.04 15.95
CA VAL A 20 -38.46 -5.65 16.38
C VAL A 20 -38.49 -4.89 17.71
N LEU A 21 -39.50 -4.03 17.92
CA LEU A 21 -39.68 -3.30 19.19
C LEU A 21 -40.16 -4.21 20.34
N ALA A 22 -40.77 -5.36 20.03
CA ALA A 22 -41.10 -6.38 21.02
C ALA A 22 -39.87 -7.19 21.46
N GLU A 23 -38.80 -7.24 20.65
CA GLU A 23 -37.49 -7.80 21.03
C GLU A 23 -36.70 -6.81 21.93
N ARG A 24 -37.21 -6.55 23.15
CA ARG A 24 -36.68 -5.53 24.07
C ARG A 24 -35.16 -5.61 24.28
N ASP A 25 -34.62 -6.78 24.55
CA ASP A 25 -33.18 -6.94 24.83
C ASP A 25 -32.31 -6.54 23.63
N ARG A 26 -32.75 -6.89 22.42
CA ARG A 26 -32.04 -6.54 21.19
C ARG A 26 -32.14 -5.05 20.88
N PHE A 27 -33.30 -4.45 21.14
CA PHE A 27 -33.51 -3.03 20.94
C PHE A 27 -32.71 -2.18 21.95
N GLU A 28 -32.65 -2.58 23.22
CA GLU A 28 -31.82 -1.92 24.23
C GLU A 28 -30.33 -2.09 23.90
N THR A 29 -29.87 -3.27 23.44
CA THR A 29 -28.51 -3.44 22.91
C THR A 29 -28.20 -2.46 21.77
N LEU A 30 -29.13 -2.26 20.82
CA LEU A 30 -28.94 -1.32 19.72
C LEU A 30 -28.95 0.14 20.18
N LYS A 31 -29.73 0.48 21.20
CA LYS A 31 -29.69 1.81 21.82
C LYS A 31 -28.35 2.07 22.50
N GLU A 32 -27.81 1.12 23.26
CA GLU A 32 -26.48 1.21 23.85
C GLU A 32 -25.39 1.35 22.77
N LEU A 33 -25.50 0.64 21.65
CA LEU A 33 -24.59 0.80 20.52
C LEU A 33 -24.75 2.14 19.81
N SER A 34 -25.95 2.73 19.83
CA SER A 34 -26.24 4.02 19.19
C SER A 34 -25.51 5.18 19.88
N SER A 35 -25.33 5.14 21.20
CA SER A 35 -24.53 6.15 21.92
C SER A 35 -23.04 6.03 21.60
N GLN A 36 -22.57 4.82 21.25
CA GLN A 36 -21.20 4.56 20.81
C GLN A 36 -20.98 4.88 19.32
N ALA A 37 -22.05 5.04 18.53
CA ALA A 37 -21.96 5.22 17.09
C ALA A 37 -21.20 6.49 16.69
N LEU A 38 -21.23 7.54 17.52
CA LEU A 38 -20.51 8.79 17.27
C LEU A 38 -19.00 8.55 17.11
N PHE A 39 -18.42 7.68 17.95
CA PHE A 39 -16.99 7.36 17.95
C PHE A 39 -16.68 6.03 17.26
N PHE A 40 -17.66 5.42 16.60
CA PHE A 40 -17.42 4.20 15.84
C PHE A 40 -16.62 4.52 14.57
N ASP A 41 -15.39 4.01 14.52
CA ASP A 41 -14.52 4.09 13.35
C ASP A 41 -14.64 2.81 12.49
N LYS A 42 -15.22 2.97 11.30
CA LYS A 42 -15.39 1.89 10.33
C LYS A 42 -14.11 1.54 9.54
N ASP A 43 -13.04 2.34 9.67
CA ASP A 43 -11.84 2.20 8.84
C ASP A 43 -10.86 1.15 9.39
N ALA A 44 -9.59 1.17 8.95
CA ALA A 44 -8.62 0.10 9.25
C ALA A 44 -8.22 -0.08 10.72
N PRO A 45 -7.96 -1.28 11.33
CA PRO A 45 -7.30 -1.31 12.63
C PRO A 45 -6.04 -0.46 12.66
N SER A 46 -5.24 -0.48 11.60
CA SER A 46 -4.11 0.43 11.45
C SER A 46 -4.53 1.90 11.42
N THR A 47 -5.55 2.29 10.64
CA THR A 47 -6.09 3.67 10.63
C THR A 47 -6.65 4.08 12.00
N ARG A 48 -7.40 3.20 12.66
CA ARG A 48 -7.97 3.40 14.00
C ARG A 48 -6.89 3.60 15.04
N GLN A 49 -5.87 2.74 15.01
CA GLN A 49 -4.70 2.85 15.87
C GLN A 49 -3.93 4.15 15.59
N HIS A 50 -3.78 4.52 14.32
CA HIS A 50 -3.12 5.75 13.91
C HIS A 50 -3.87 6.99 14.42
N ARG A 51 -5.21 7.00 14.27
CA ARG A 51 -6.09 8.05 14.81
C ARG A 51 -6.06 8.12 16.33
N ALA A 52 -6.13 6.98 17.02
CA ALA A 52 -6.04 6.93 18.47
C ALA A 52 -4.69 7.45 18.98
N CYS A 53 -3.59 7.08 18.30
CA CYS A 53 -2.25 7.59 18.62
C CYS A 53 -2.13 9.09 18.36
N THR A 54 -2.64 9.61 17.23
CA THR A 54 -2.65 11.04 16.96
C THR A 54 -3.43 11.81 18.03
N ARG A 55 -4.59 11.29 18.44
CA ARG A 55 -5.38 11.86 19.53
C ARG A 55 -4.62 11.90 20.84
N ALA A 56 -4.05 10.77 21.26
CA ALA A 56 -3.27 10.71 22.51
C ALA A 56 -2.11 11.71 22.52
N ASN A 57 -1.41 11.87 21.38
CA ASN A 57 -0.34 12.85 21.26
C ASN A 57 -0.87 14.29 21.33
N PHE A 58 -2.05 14.56 20.74
CA PHE A 58 -2.67 15.88 20.79
C PHE A 58 -3.15 16.22 22.21
N GLU A 59 -3.80 15.28 22.89
CA GLU A 59 -4.23 15.46 24.28
C GLU A 59 -3.04 15.69 25.20
N TYR A 60 -1.95 14.95 25.03
CA TYR A 60 -0.72 15.17 25.79
C TYR A 60 -0.08 16.54 25.50
N PHE A 61 -0.11 17.01 24.24
CA PHE A 61 0.30 18.37 23.90
C PHE A 61 -0.57 19.43 24.60
N MET A 62 -1.90 19.24 24.61
CA MET A 62 -2.84 20.14 25.30
C MET A 62 -2.63 20.17 26.81
N GLU A 63 -2.29 19.03 27.41
CA GLU A 63 -1.94 18.96 28.84
C GLU A 63 -0.65 19.74 29.13
N LEU A 64 0.40 19.54 28.34
CA LEU A 64 1.70 20.16 28.58
C LEU A 64 1.72 21.66 28.31
N GLU A 65 1.22 22.10 27.15
CA GLU A 65 1.33 23.49 26.72
C GLU A 65 0.23 24.37 27.30
N TYR A 66 -0.97 23.82 27.43
CA TYR A 66 -2.17 24.58 27.80
C TYR A 66 -2.74 24.22 29.17
N SER A 67 -2.13 23.26 29.90
CA SER A 67 -2.64 22.78 31.19
C SER A 67 -4.11 22.32 31.15
N VAL A 68 -4.55 21.82 29.99
CA VAL A 68 -5.92 21.30 29.82
C VAL A 68 -5.94 19.83 30.24
N ALA A 69 -6.77 19.49 31.24
CA ALA A 69 -6.90 18.12 31.72
C ALA A 69 -7.47 17.19 30.63
N PRO A 70 -7.03 15.92 30.53
CA PRO A 70 -7.46 14.94 29.52
C PRO A 70 -8.98 14.78 29.35
N GLU A 71 -9.74 15.06 30.40
CA GLU A 71 -11.20 14.92 30.42
C GLU A 71 -11.94 16.15 29.89
N ASP A 72 -11.27 17.31 29.79
CA ASP A 72 -11.87 18.57 29.33
C ASP A 72 -11.83 18.71 27.80
N TYR A 73 -12.60 17.85 27.14
CA TYR A 73 -12.75 17.89 25.68
C TYR A 73 -13.32 19.21 25.17
N SER A 74 -14.11 19.91 26.00
CA SER A 74 -14.71 21.19 25.62
C SER A 74 -13.67 22.28 25.48
N ALA A 75 -12.70 22.32 26.41
CA ALA A 75 -11.56 23.18 26.30
C ALA A 75 -10.66 22.71 25.16
N MET A 76 -10.27 21.44 25.08
CA MET A 76 -9.33 20.95 24.06
C MET A 76 -9.78 21.20 22.62
N TYR A 77 -11.04 20.89 22.34
CA TYR A 77 -11.66 21.00 21.03
C TYR A 77 -12.56 22.24 20.94
N ASP A 78 -12.11 23.36 21.50
CA ASP A 78 -12.83 24.61 21.37
C ASP A 78 -12.73 25.16 19.94
N ILE A 79 -13.88 25.53 19.37
CA ILE A 79 -13.99 25.96 17.97
C ILE A 79 -13.18 27.24 17.68
N SER A 80 -12.99 28.11 18.68
CA SER A 80 -12.28 29.37 18.51
C SER A 80 -10.76 29.22 18.52
N THR A 81 -10.25 28.11 19.07
CA THR A 81 -8.81 27.88 19.28
C THR A 81 -8.26 26.67 18.52
N ILE A 82 -9.12 25.77 18.03
CA ILE A 82 -8.69 24.49 17.42
C ILE A 82 -7.77 24.66 16.22
N THR A 83 -7.91 25.73 15.43
CA THR A 83 -7.01 26.00 14.29
C THR A 83 -5.58 26.28 14.74
N GLU A 84 -5.38 27.20 15.69
CA GLU A 84 -4.05 27.52 16.22
C GLU A 84 -3.44 26.31 16.92
N ARG A 85 -4.21 25.64 17.79
CA ARG A 85 -3.73 24.46 18.50
C ARG A 85 -3.35 23.31 17.57
N THR A 86 -4.07 23.13 16.47
CA THR A 86 -3.70 22.15 15.45
C THR A 86 -2.36 22.52 14.81
N LYS A 87 -2.15 23.80 14.48
CA LYS A 87 -0.90 24.29 13.87
C LYS A 87 0.29 24.06 14.81
N GLU A 88 0.18 24.49 16.06
CA GLU A 88 1.23 24.31 17.07
C GLU A 88 1.51 22.84 17.37
N PHE A 89 0.46 22.02 17.53
CA PHE A 89 0.62 20.58 17.69
C PHE A 89 1.42 19.96 16.54
N LEU A 90 1.13 20.33 15.29
CA LEU A 90 1.87 19.82 14.13
C LEU A 90 3.33 20.27 14.12
N ALA A 91 3.63 21.48 14.62
CA ALA A 91 4.99 21.97 14.79
C ALA A 91 5.75 21.15 15.85
N VAL A 92 5.15 20.99 17.04
CA VAL A 92 5.71 20.18 18.13
C VAL A 92 5.88 18.72 17.69
N TYR A 93 4.92 18.18 16.93
CA TYR A 93 5.02 16.84 16.37
C TYR A 93 6.20 16.73 15.40
N ALA A 94 6.43 17.73 14.54
CA ALA A 94 7.56 17.71 13.62
C ALA A 94 8.90 17.68 14.36
N LEU A 95 9.08 18.57 15.34
CA LEU A 95 10.31 18.67 16.15
C LEU A 95 10.56 17.41 16.98
N SER A 96 9.52 16.88 17.62
CA SER A 96 9.65 15.65 18.43
C SER A 96 9.84 14.39 17.59
N ALA A 97 9.26 14.34 16.38
CA ALA A 97 9.39 13.20 15.49
C ALA A 97 10.77 13.15 14.81
N GLU A 98 11.44 14.29 14.60
CA GLU A 98 12.84 14.31 14.14
C GLU A 98 13.76 13.59 15.14
N ALA A 99 13.57 13.82 16.45
CA ALA A 99 14.35 13.14 17.49
C ALA A 99 14.22 11.61 17.45
N ARG A 100 13.08 11.08 16.98
CA ARG A 100 12.82 9.62 16.91
C ARG A 100 13.11 9.01 15.54
N MET A 101 12.88 9.76 14.45
CA MET A 101 12.92 9.24 13.08
C MET A 101 14.09 9.81 12.26
N GLY A 102 14.84 10.77 12.80
CA GLY A 102 15.83 11.57 12.09
C GLY A 102 15.20 12.32 10.90
N ARG A 103 15.99 12.53 9.84
CA ARG A 103 15.58 13.18 8.57
C ARG A 103 14.54 12.42 7.73
N ARG A 104 13.83 11.44 8.32
CA ARG A 104 12.80 10.64 7.61
C ARG A 104 11.40 11.24 7.71
N LEU A 105 11.20 12.29 8.51
CA LEU A 105 9.93 13.00 8.57
C LEU A 105 9.65 13.68 7.22
N LYS A 106 8.43 13.53 6.69
CA LYS A 106 7.97 14.14 5.43
C LYS A 106 6.75 15.01 5.69
N ALA A 107 6.52 16.03 4.87
CA ALA A 107 5.31 16.87 4.95
C ALA A 107 4.02 16.03 4.85
N SER A 108 4.04 14.92 4.10
CA SER A 108 2.90 14.00 3.97
C SER A 108 2.53 13.31 5.31
N ILE A 109 3.48 13.14 6.23
CA ILE A 109 3.21 12.57 7.56
C ILE A 109 2.40 13.58 8.37
N LEU A 110 2.77 14.87 8.35
CA LEU A 110 2.02 15.94 9.00
C LEU A 110 0.61 16.07 8.41
N MET A 111 0.46 15.94 7.08
CA MET A 111 -0.85 15.87 6.44
C MET A 111 -1.68 14.68 6.95
N SER A 112 -1.08 13.51 7.13
CA SER A 112 -1.78 12.36 7.71
C SER A 112 -2.24 12.63 9.15
N ARG A 113 -1.40 13.25 9.98
CA ARG A 113 -1.76 13.63 11.36
C ARG A 113 -2.89 14.64 11.40
N LYS A 114 -2.86 15.66 10.53
CA LYS A 114 -3.98 16.60 10.32
C LYS A 114 -5.28 15.85 9.99
N GLN A 115 -5.24 14.87 9.08
CA GLN A 115 -6.43 14.10 8.69
C GLN A 115 -6.96 13.18 9.81
N ASP A 116 -6.06 12.62 10.62
CA ASP A 116 -6.48 11.86 11.79
C ASP A 116 -7.13 12.76 12.84
N LEU A 117 -6.56 13.93 13.09
CA LEU A 117 -7.08 14.88 14.05
C LEU A 117 -8.44 15.44 13.58
N PHE A 118 -8.57 15.73 12.28
CA PHE A 118 -9.85 16.09 11.67
C PHE A 118 -10.97 15.11 12.02
N TRP A 119 -10.67 13.79 11.99
CA TRP A 119 -11.65 12.76 12.34
C TRP A 119 -12.17 12.92 13.77
N TRP A 120 -11.33 13.32 14.72
CA TRP A 120 -11.72 13.59 16.10
C TRP A 120 -12.43 14.93 16.25
N ILE A 121 -11.91 15.98 15.62
CA ILE A 121 -12.45 17.34 15.68
C ILE A 121 -13.93 17.36 15.27
N VAL A 122 -14.31 16.71 14.16
CA VAL A 122 -15.72 16.69 13.71
C VAL A 122 -16.68 15.97 14.66
N ARG A 123 -16.16 15.20 15.64
CA ARG A 123 -16.96 14.48 16.65
C ARG A 123 -17.07 15.26 17.95
N PHE A 124 -16.04 16.04 18.29
CA PHE A 124 -16.05 16.87 19.49
C PHE A 124 -16.58 18.29 19.24
N ILE A 125 -16.61 18.75 17.98
CA ILE A 125 -17.13 20.07 17.59
C ILE A 125 -18.35 19.92 16.67
N PRO A 126 -19.58 20.01 17.20
CA PRO A 126 -20.82 19.78 16.43
C PRO A 126 -20.98 20.65 15.18
N SER A 127 -20.43 21.87 15.21
CA SER A 127 -20.53 22.87 14.14
C SER A 127 -19.26 23.01 13.30
N PHE A 128 -18.30 22.07 13.39
CA PHE A 128 -17.00 22.24 12.72
C PHE A 128 -17.09 22.48 11.21
N TYR A 129 -18.14 21.98 10.56
CA TYR A 129 -18.37 22.18 9.12
C TYR A 129 -18.43 23.67 8.73
N THR A 130 -18.78 24.58 9.64
CA THR A 130 -18.83 26.03 9.36
C THR A 130 -17.45 26.66 9.22
N MET A 131 -16.43 26.07 9.86
CA MET A 131 -15.04 26.56 9.83
C MET A 131 -14.08 25.62 9.08
N TYR A 132 -14.54 24.45 8.64
CA TYR A 132 -13.70 23.39 8.06
C TYR A 132 -12.76 23.92 6.97
N LEU A 133 -13.29 24.72 6.04
CA LEU A 133 -12.50 25.20 4.91
C LEU A 133 -11.35 26.12 5.38
N ALA A 134 -11.64 27.04 6.31
CA ALA A 134 -10.63 27.93 6.88
C ALA A 134 -9.57 27.13 7.65
N TRP A 135 -10.01 26.25 8.57
CA TRP A 135 -9.11 25.36 9.30
C TRP A 135 -8.23 24.54 8.35
N HIS A 136 -8.81 23.97 7.29
CA HIS A 136 -8.09 23.13 6.35
C HIS A 136 -7.01 23.90 5.58
N LEU A 137 -7.36 25.07 5.03
CA LEU A 137 -6.43 25.90 4.26
C LEU A 137 -5.30 26.45 5.15
N GLU A 138 -5.61 26.93 6.35
CA GLU A 138 -4.61 27.45 7.28
C GLU A 138 -3.65 26.38 7.78
N THR A 139 -4.18 25.23 8.21
CA THR A 139 -3.34 24.12 8.67
C THR A 139 -2.48 23.54 7.54
N GLU A 140 -2.98 23.52 6.31
CA GLU A 140 -2.21 23.11 5.14
C GLU A 140 -1.07 24.08 4.82
N ALA A 141 -1.36 25.37 4.76
CA ALA A 141 -0.35 26.40 4.57
C ALA A 141 0.72 26.34 5.67
N TYR A 142 0.31 26.10 6.92
CA TYR A 142 1.24 25.96 8.04
C TYR A 142 2.11 24.69 7.94
N ILE A 143 1.56 23.55 7.50
CA ILE A 143 2.36 22.34 7.22
C ILE A 143 3.41 22.62 6.14
N HIS A 144 3.05 23.36 5.09
CA HIS A 144 4.01 23.76 4.05
C HIS A 144 5.08 24.70 4.60
N MET A 145 4.71 25.62 5.49
CA MET A 145 5.67 26.49 6.18
C MET A 145 6.65 25.68 7.05
N ILE A 146 6.15 24.76 7.89
CA ILE A 146 6.99 23.84 8.68
C ILE A 146 7.94 23.10 7.74
N ALA A 147 7.44 22.59 6.61
CA ALA A 147 8.26 21.84 5.68
C ALA A 147 9.38 22.68 5.04
N ILE A 148 9.18 23.97 4.82
CA ILE A 148 10.23 24.88 4.35
C ILE A 148 11.24 25.17 5.47
N VAL A 149 10.75 25.48 6.68
CA VAL A 149 11.60 25.87 7.83
C VAL A 149 12.48 24.70 8.30
N GLU A 150 11.90 23.50 8.37
CA GLU A 150 12.56 22.28 8.86
C GLU A 150 13.17 21.44 7.72
N ASP A 151 13.26 21.98 6.49
CA ASP A 151 13.76 21.30 5.28
C ASP A 151 13.14 19.90 5.06
N LEU A 152 11.84 19.77 5.34
CA LEU A 152 11.14 18.49 5.18
C LEU A 152 10.89 18.22 3.69
N PRO A 153 11.05 16.96 3.24
CA PRO A 153 10.62 16.54 1.92
C PRO A 153 9.13 16.87 1.67
N THR A 154 8.89 17.86 0.82
CA THR A 154 7.56 18.26 0.31
C THR A 154 7.22 17.58 -1.00
N HIS A 155 8.24 17.14 -1.74
CA HIS A 155 8.03 16.36 -2.92
C HIS A 155 7.25 15.10 -2.51
N ARG A 156 6.09 14.90 -3.13
CA ARG A 156 5.65 13.53 -3.36
C ARG A 156 6.81 12.96 -4.14
N LEU A 157 7.68 12.14 -3.52
CA LEU A 157 8.41 11.14 -4.29
C LEU A 157 7.30 10.45 -5.06
N LYS A 158 7.11 10.84 -6.32
CA LYS A 158 6.18 10.14 -7.19
C LYS A 158 6.76 8.76 -7.16
N LYS A 159 6.03 7.85 -6.51
CA LYS A 159 6.52 6.52 -6.17
C LYS A 159 6.98 5.73 -7.41
N ASN A 160 6.76 6.29 -8.61
CA ASN A 160 7.00 5.75 -9.92
C ASN A 160 7.49 6.83 -10.93
N ASP A 161 8.37 7.78 -10.58
CA ASP A 161 9.05 8.65 -11.59
C ASP A 161 10.17 7.88 -12.33
N LEU A 162 9.90 6.62 -12.66
CA LEU A 162 10.65 5.88 -13.67
C LEU A 162 9.85 6.04 -14.95
N GLY A 163 10.06 7.15 -15.65
CA GLY A 163 9.51 7.31 -16.98
C GLY A 163 10.23 6.40 -17.97
N ASP A 164 9.65 6.32 -19.16
CA ASP A 164 10.24 5.60 -20.29
C ASP A 164 11.71 6.04 -20.53
N VAL A 165 12.02 7.34 -20.40
CA VAL A 165 13.37 7.86 -20.65
C VAL A 165 14.37 7.34 -19.61
N GLU A 166 14.03 7.38 -18.32
CA GLU A 166 14.91 6.90 -17.25
C GLU A 166 15.16 5.39 -17.36
N LEU A 167 14.13 4.62 -17.73
CA LEU A 167 14.25 3.18 -17.94
C LEU A 167 15.15 2.86 -19.13
N SER A 168 14.98 3.52 -20.28
CA SER A 168 15.88 3.34 -21.43
C SER A 168 17.33 3.72 -21.11
N LEU A 169 17.56 4.80 -20.36
CA LEU A 169 18.91 5.18 -19.90
C LEU A 169 19.50 4.12 -18.96
N PHE A 170 18.68 3.58 -18.06
CA PHE A 170 19.12 2.53 -17.14
C PHE A 170 19.46 1.24 -17.90
N TYR A 171 18.65 0.85 -18.89
CA TYR A 171 18.96 -0.28 -19.77
C TYR A 171 20.30 -0.12 -20.48
N GLY A 172 20.53 1.05 -21.08
CA GLY A 172 21.82 1.37 -21.73
C GLY A 172 22.99 1.28 -20.75
N ALA A 173 22.80 1.73 -19.51
CA ALA A 173 23.82 1.60 -18.47
C ALA A 173 24.07 0.13 -18.07
N VAL A 174 23.03 -0.71 -17.98
CA VAL A 174 23.17 -2.15 -17.72
C VAL A 174 23.96 -2.83 -18.85
N LEU A 175 23.67 -2.52 -20.12
CA LEU A 175 24.40 -3.06 -21.26
C LEU A 175 25.88 -2.65 -21.30
N ALA A 176 26.22 -1.48 -20.76
CA ALA A 176 27.59 -0.99 -20.70
C ALA A 176 28.40 -1.56 -19.50
N LYS A 177 27.76 -2.25 -18.56
CA LYS A 177 28.44 -2.83 -17.39
C LYS A 177 29.28 -4.04 -17.77
N ARG A 178 30.44 -4.18 -17.13
CA ARG A 178 31.35 -5.32 -17.25
C ARG A 178 31.36 -6.25 -16.04
N SER A 179 30.78 -5.79 -14.93
CA SER A 179 30.65 -6.54 -13.68
C SER A 179 29.26 -6.36 -13.09
N HIS A 180 28.86 -7.33 -12.29
CA HIS A 180 27.56 -7.55 -11.66
C HIS A 180 26.41 -7.52 -12.66
N VAL A 181 26.65 -7.98 -13.90
CA VAL A 181 25.69 -7.83 -14.99
C VAL A 181 24.39 -8.59 -14.70
N LEU A 182 24.49 -9.79 -14.12
CA LEU A 182 23.34 -10.62 -13.75
C LEU A 182 22.46 -9.94 -12.68
N ASP A 183 23.08 -9.30 -11.70
CA ASP A 183 22.36 -8.56 -10.67
C ASP A 183 21.62 -7.36 -11.26
N TRP A 184 22.32 -6.57 -12.09
CA TRP A 184 21.73 -5.43 -12.79
C TRP A 184 20.59 -5.83 -13.73
N GLN A 185 20.69 -6.97 -14.42
CA GLN A 185 19.62 -7.51 -15.28
C GLN A 185 18.37 -7.90 -14.47
N GLN A 186 18.56 -8.54 -13.31
CA GLN A 186 17.44 -8.86 -12.40
C GLN A 186 16.78 -7.57 -11.91
N HIS A 187 17.55 -6.59 -11.43
CA HIS A 187 17.02 -5.31 -10.98
C HIS A 187 16.28 -4.55 -12.07
N TYR A 188 16.83 -4.50 -13.28
CA TYR A 188 16.19 -3.88 -14.43
C TYR A 188 14.84 -4.54 -14.75
N THR A 189 14.80 -5.88 -14.73
CA THR A 189 13.56 -6.63 -15.00
C THR A 189 12.51 -6.39 -13.91
N VAL A 190 12.90 -6.31 -12.63
CA VAL A 190 12.00 -5.91 -11.54
C VAL A 190 11.45 -4.50 -11.78
N TRP A 191 12.29 -3.55 -12.18
CA TRP A 191 11.88 -2.16 -12.45
C TRP A 191 10.83 -2.07 -13.56
N VAL A 192 11.10 -2.68 -14.72
CA VAL A 192 10.16 -2.66 -15.86
C VAL A 192 8.85 -3.37 -15.48
N SER A 193 8.94 -4.49 -14.76
CA SER A 193 7.75 -5.22 -14.28
C SER A 193 6.89 -4.35 -13.37
N LEU A 194 7.50 -3.64 -12.40
CA LEU A 194 6.78 -2.74 -11.50
C LEU A 194 6.20 -1.53 -12.23
N TYR A 195 6.95 -0.96 -13.17
CA TYR A 195 6.50 0.17 -13.99
C TYR A 195 5.25 -0.17 -14.79
N ILE A 196 5.25 -1.31 -15.50
CA ILE A 196 4.14 -1.71 -16.37
C ILE A 196 2.94 -2.19 -15.55
N THR A 197 3.16 -2.95 -14.48
CA THR A 197 2.05 -3.54 -13.71
C THR A 197 1.49 -2.61 -12.64
N GLY A 198 2.26 -1.61 -12.21
CA GLY A 198 1.94 -0.73 -11.08
C GLY A 198 1.88 -1.46 -9.73
N THR A 199 2.55 -2.61 -9.64
CA THR A 199 2.47 -3.50 -8.48
C THR A 199 3.48 -3.09 -7.42
N ARG A 200 3.36 -3.67 -6.22
CA ARG A 200 4.32 -3.37 -5.14
C ARG A 200 5.55 -4.27 -5.31
N PRO A 201 6.76 -3.78 -5.04
CA PRO A 201 7.98 -4.60 -5.08
C PRO A 201 7.87 -5.90 -4.28
N GLY A 202 7.23 -5.86 -3.10
CA GLY A 202 7.02 -7.04 -2.26
C GLY A 202 6.11 -8.14 -2.82
N SER A 203 5.45 -7.92 -3.96
CA SER A 203 4.74 -8.97 -4.71
C SER A 203 5.62 -9.63 -5.78
N ILE A 204 6.87 -9.20 -5.89
CA ILE A 204 7.85 -9.67 -6.85
C ILE A 204 9.09 -10.22 -6.12
N THR A 205 9.55 -9.52 -5.08
CA THR A 205 10.70 -9.89 -4.24
C THR A 205 10.29 -10.22 -2.80
N VAL A 206 11.17 -10.86 -2.02
CA VAL A 206 10.93 -11.09 -0.58
C VAL A 206 10.99 -9.75 0.16
N CYS A 207 9.89 -9.34 0.77
CA CYS A 207 9.74 -8.06 1.46
C CYS A 207 9.14 -8.28 2.85
N PRO A 208 9.61 -7.57 3.90
CA PRO A 208 8.96 -7.55 5.22
C PRO A 208 7.45 -7.32 5.12
N GLY A 209 6.65 -8.14 5.81
CA GLY A 209 5.19 -8.16 5.71
C GLY A 209 4.62 -9.00 4.56
N TYR A 210 5.46 -9.57 3.68
CA TYR A 210 5.09 -10.47 2.57
C TYR A 210 5.71 -11.86 2.69
N GLU A 211 6.61 -12.06 3.65
CA GLU A 211 7.20 -13.34 4.01
C GLU A 211 6.21 -14.31 4.65
N ARG A 212 6.51 -15.60 4.52
CA ARG A 212 5.81 -16.65 5.26
C ARG A 212 5.84 -16.37 6.76
N GLY A 213 4.68 -16.43 7.40
CA GLY A 213 4.52 -16.16 8.84
C GLY A 213 4.31 -14.69 9.20
N ALA A 214 4.42 -13.76 8.26
CA ALA A 214 4.14 -12.34 8.51
C ALA A 214 2.68 -12.11 8.93
N GLU A 215 2.45 -11.18 9.85
CA GLU A 215 1.11 -10.88 10.36
C GLU A 215 0.30 -10.06 9.34
N LEU A 216 -0.89 -10.55 9.00
CA LEU A 216 -1.85 -9.87 8.12
C LEU A 216 -2.85 -9.01 8.91
N GLY A 217 -2.74 -9.03 10.24
CA GLY A 217 -3.68 -8.49 11.22
C GLY A 217 -4.67 -9.54 11.74
N LEU A 218 -5.32 -9.23 12.86
CA LEU A 218 -6.32 -10.10 13.51
C LEU A 218 -5.80 -11.50 13.90
N GLY A 219 -4.50 -11.63 14.18
CA GLY A 219 -3.86 -12.90 14.53
C GLY A 219 -3.68 -13.87 13.35
N ILE A 220 -3.96 -13.44 12.11
CA ILE A 220 -3.76 -14.23 10.90
C ILE A 220 -2.33 -14.03 10.39
N ARG A 221 -1.66 -15.12 10.05
CA ARG A 221 -0.31 -15.12 9.48
C ARG A 221 -0.33 -15.68 8.07
N ARG A 222 0.59 -15.20 7.23
CA ARG A 222 0.80 -15.73 5.87
C ARG A 222 1.26 -17.18 5.92
N THR A 223 0.66 -18.03 5.09
CA THR A 223 1.01 -19.45 4.95
C THR A 223 2.21 -19.67 4.04
N GLU A 224 2.37 -18.80 3.04
CA GLU A 224 3.44 -18.79 2.04
C GLU A 224 4.00 -17.36 1.89
N ASP A 225 5.20 -17.24 1.32
CA ASP A 225 5.71 -15.94 0.87
C ASP A 225 5.09 -15.56 -0.48
N GLU A 226 4.91 -14.26 -0.73
CA GLU A 226 4.33 -13.74 -1.99
C GLU A 226 5.36 -13.53 -3.10
N THR A 227 6.56 -14.10 -2.96
CA THR A 227 7.64 -13.92 -3.92
C THR A 227 7.23 -14.49 -5.26
N LEU A 228 7.51 -13.77 -6.34
CA LEU A 228 7.28 -14.31 -7.68
C LEU A 228 8.22 -15.49 -7.93
N ARG A 229 7.65 -16.67 -8.18
CA ARG A 229 8.39 -17.88 -8.55
C ARG A 229 8.24 -18.19 -10.03
N TRP A 230 9.13 -18.99 -10.58
CA TRP A 230 9.02 -19.44 -11.97
C TRP A 230 7.74 -20.24 -12.24
N SER A 231 7.22 -20.94 -11.23
CA SER A 231 5.93 -21.63 -11.26
C SER A 231 4.71 -20.70 -11.36
N ASP A 232 4.88 -19.41 -11.08
CA ASP A 232 3.85 -18.40 -11.27
C ASP A 232 3.89 -17.76 -12.67
N VAL A 233 4.85 -18.16 -13.53
CA VAL A 233 5.05 -17.64 -14.89
C VAL A 233 4.67 -18.70 -15.92
N ASP A 234 3.56 -18.47 -16.62
CA ASP A 234 3.16 -19.29 -17.76
C ASP A 234 3.74 -18.74 -19.06
N TRP A 235 4.30 -19.61 -19.90
CA TRP A 235 4.87 -19.26 -21.19
C TRP A 235 3.89 -19.55 -22.31
N ILE A 236 3.64 -18.56 -23.18
CA ILE A 236 2.65 -18.63 -24.25
C ILE A 236 3.36 -18.33 -25.56
N ARG A 237 3.33 -19.26 -26.51
CA ARG A 237 3.90 -19.02 -27.85
C ARG A 237 2.96 -18.14 -28.68
N PHE A 238 3.55 -17.20 -29.41
CA PHE A 238 2.90 -16.36 -30.41
C PHE A 238 3.66 -16.50 -31.73
N ASP A 239 3.01 -16.18 -32.85
CA ASP A 239 3.61 -16.28 -34.19
C ASP A 239 4.90 -15.46 -34.33
N ASN A 240 5.05 -14.40 -33.53
CA ASN A 240 6.17 -13.47 -33.55
C ASN A 240 7.03 -13.51 -32.28
N GLY A 241 6.93 -14.56 -31.45
CA GLY A 241 7.80 -14.72 -30.27
C GLY A 241 7.11 -15.42 -29.11
N ILE A 242 7.55 -15.09 -27.89
CA ILE A 242 7.02 -15.68 -26.66
C ILE A 242 6.43 -14.60 -25.77
N GLY A 243 5.19 -14.84 -25.34
CA GLY A 243 4.53 -14.06 -24.32
C GLY A 243 4.58 -14.78 -22.98
N VAL A 244 4.33 -14.03 -21.92
CA VAL A 244 4.30 -14.56 -20.56
C VAL A 244 3.05 -14.10 -19.83
N ARG A 245 2.43 -15.01 -19.10
CA ARG A 245 1.40 -14.67 -18.12
C ARG A 245 1.98 -14.85 -16.73
N VAL A 246 2.13 -13.74 -16.02
CA VAL A 246 2.70 -13.68 -14.67
C VAL A 246 1.57 -13.61 -13.66
N THR A 247 1.58 -14.52 -12.69
CA THR A 247 0.66 -14.57 -11.57
C THR A 247 1.28 -13.87 -10.37
N LEU A 248 0.89 -12.63 -10.11
CA LEU A 248 1.35 -11.91 -8.94
C LEU A 248 0.39 -12.14 -7.78
N ARG A 249 0.93 -12.57 -6.66
CA ARG A 249 0.16 -12.84 -5.44
C ARG A 249 0.07 -11.56 -4.61
N TYR A 250 -1.14 -11.24 -4.18
CA TYR A 250 -1.41 -10.16 -3.25
C TYR A 250 -2.32 -10.69 -2.16
N LEU A 251 -1.77 -11.11 -1.05
CA LEU A 251 -2.55 -11.26 0.16
C LEU A 251 -2.85 -9.87 0.73
N LYS A 252 -3.98 -9.30 0.29
CA LYS A 252 -4.58 -8.08 0.82
C LYS A 252 -5.84 -8.49 1.59
N MET A 253 -5.91 -8.18 2.87
CA MET A 253 -7.16 -8.35 3.62
C MET A 253 -8.28 -7.51 2.97
N TYR A 254 -9.16 -8.15 2.21
CA TYR A 254 -10.44 -7.56 1.83
C TYR A 254 -11.38 -7.63 3.02
N ARG A 255 -11.83 -6.47 3.47
CA ARG A 255 -12.79 -6.42 4.54
C ARG A 255 -14.19 -6.59 4.02
N ARG A 256 -14.73 -7.78 4.23
CA ARG A 256 -16.16 -7.90 4.46
C ARG A 256 -16.38 -7.73 5.97
N PRO A 257 -17.04 -6.66 6.45
CA PRO A 257 -17.29 -6.43 7.88
C PRO A 257 -18.04 -7.58 8.56
N HIS A 258 -18.66 -8.47 7.78
CA HIS A 258 -19.45 -9.61 8.27
C HIS A 258 -18.81 -10.98 8.02
N LYS A 259 -17.61 -11.04 7.46
CA LYS A 259 -16.95 -12.30 7.07
C LYS A 259 -15.43 -12.18 7.24
N ARG A 260 -14.86 -12.90 8.23
CA ARG A 260 -13.42 -13.09 8.41
C ARG A 260 -12.90 -14.07 7.35
N TYR A 261 -12.75 -13.62 6.11
CA TYR A 261 -12.06 -14.38 5.08
C TYR A 261 -10.89 -13.54 4.56
N THR A 262 -9.69 -14.10 4.64
CA THR A 262 -8.61 -13.71 3.75
C THR A 262 -8.98 -14.21 2.36
N ALA A 263 -9.15 -13.29 1.41
CA ALA A 263 -9.09 -13.69 0.01
C ALA A 263 -7.61 -13.68 -0.35
N GLU A 264 -7.04 -14.85 -0.64
CA GLU A 264 -5.83 -14.91 -1.46
C GLU A 264 -6.22 -14.29 -2.80
N THR A 265 -5.79 -13.05 -3.03
CA THR A 265 -6.06 -12.37 -4.29
C THR A 265 -4.81 -12.42 -5.14
N SER A 266 -4.77 -13.30 -6.12
CA SER A 266 -3.80 -13.20 -7.22
C SER A 266 -4.34 -12.27 -8.31
N ARG A 267 -3.44 -11.66 -9.07
CA ARG A 267 -3.78 -11.07 -10.37
C ARG A 267 -2.83 -11.60 -11.43
N TYR A 268 -3.39 -11.82 -12.61
CA TYR A 268 -2.63 -12.24 -13.78
C TYR A 268 -2.34 -11.02 -14.64
N PHE A 269 -1.10 -10.91 -15.11
CA PHE A 269 -0.67 -9.95 -16.12
C PHE A 269 -0.14 -10.73 -17.31
N THR A 270 -0.72 -10.50 -18.48
CA THR A 270 -0.24 -11.10 -19.73
C THR A 270 0.56 -10.08 -20.50
N PHE A 271 1.83 -10.41 -20.73
CA PHE A 271 2.75 -9.63 -21.54
C PHE A 271 2.91 -10.36 -22.87
N VAL A 272 2.53 -9.69 -23.94
CA VAL A 272 2.63 -10.19 -25.32
C VAL A 272 3.96 -9.69 -25.88
N PRO A 273 4.69 -10.50 -26.66
CA PRO A 273 5.96 -10.08 -27.24
C PRO A 273 5.77 -8.85 -28.11
N THR A 274 6.66 -7.88 -27.95
CA THR A 274 6.62 -6.62 -28.70
C THR A 274 6.88 -6.87 -30.18
N THR A 275 6.09 -6.21 -31.03
CA THR A 275 6.35 -6.13 -32.48
C THR A 275 7.19 -4.90 -32.85
N GLY A 276 7.46 -4.02 -31.88
CA GLY A 276 8.21 -2.79 -32.06
C GLY A 276 9.70 -2.94 -31.77
N THR A 277 10.40 -1.81 -31.70
CA THR A 277 11.85 -1.76 -31.46
C THR A 277 12.23 -1.56 -29.99
N ARG A 278 11.23 -1.37 -29.12
CA ARG A 278 11.40 -1.04 -27.70
C ARG A 278 11.54 -2.30 -26.84
N PHE A 279 12.49 -3.17 -27.19
CA PHE A 279 12.71 -4.46 -26.52
C PHE A 279 13.13 -4.31 -25.06
N GLU A 280 13.69 -3.16 -24.69
CA GLU A 280 14.08 -2.86 -23.31
C GLU A 280 12.88 -2.74 -22.36
N PHE A 281 11.66 -2.62 -22.88
CA PHE A 281 10.42 -2.64 -22.08
C PHE A 281 9.66 -3.95 -22.18
N ASP A 282 10.16 -4.90 -22.97
CA ASP A 282 9.47 -6.16 -23.20
C ASP A 282 9.73 -7.15 -22.05
N VAL A 283 8.80 -7.17 -21.09
CA VAL A 283 8.86 -8.07 -19.93
C VAL A 283 8.87 -9.54 -20.35
N SER A 284 8.24 -9.92 -21.46
CA SER A 284 8.27 -11.32 -21.89
C SER A 284 9.67 -11.73 -22.34
N VAL A 285 10.34 -10.88 -23.10
CA VAL A 285 11.73 -11.10 -23.53
C VAL A 285 12.70 -11.07 -22.35
N LEU A 286 12.55 -10.10 -21.43
CA LEU A 286 13.40 -9.99 -20.25
C LEU A 286 13.27 -11.22 -19.33
N LEU A 287 12.05 -11.64 -19.05
CA LEU A 287 11.81 -12.85 -18.26
C LEU A 287 12.28 -14.11 -18.99
N PHE A 288 12.07 -14.19 -20.31
CA PHE A 288 12.54 -15.33 -21.11
C PHE A 288 14.05 -15.48 -21.05
N ALA A 289 14.79 -14.39 -21.22
CA ALA A 289 16.25 -14.38 -21.13
C ALA A 289 16.74 -14.86 -19.75
N LEU A 290 16.12 -14.36 -18.67
CA LEU A 290 16.42 -14.81 -17.31
C LEU A 290 16.07 -16.30 -17.11
N ALA A 291 14.91 -16.76 -17.57
CA ALA A 291 14.50 -18.16 -17.47
C ALA A 291 15.48 -19.09 -18.20
N GLN A 292 15.88 -18.72 -19.41
CA GLN A 292 16.87 -19.46 -20.19
C GLN A 292 18.23 -19.49 -19.50
N SER A 293 18.71 -18.34 -18.99
CA SER A 293 20.01 -18.29 -18.29
C SER A 293 20.01 -19.07 -16.98
N ARG A 294 18.83 -19.28 -16.37
CA ARG A 294 18.64 -20.13 -15.20
C ARG A 294 18.53 -21.61 -15.52
N GLY A 295 18.41 -22.00 -16.79
CA GLY A 295 18.14 -23.37 -17.19
C GLY A 295 16.71 -23.84 -16.87
N LEU A 296 15.76 -22.90 -16.80
CA LEU A 296 14.35 -23.25 -16.56
C LEU A 296 13.81 -24.16 -17.67
N PHE A 297 14.16 -23.87 -18.92
CA PHE A 297 13.73 -24.67 -20.07
C PHE A 297 14.67 -25.86 -20.26
N GLN A 298 14.07 -27.04 -20.48
CA GLN A 298 14.82 -28.26 -20.84
C GLN A 298 15.14 -28.33 -22.34
N ASP A 299 14.45 -27.49 -23.12
CA ASP A 299 14.54 -27.38 -24.56
C ASP A 299 15.53 -26.25 -24.95
N SER A 300 16.08 -26.32 -26.16
CA SER A 300 16.85 -25.23 -26.75
C SER A 300 15.97 -24.00 -27.01
N VAL A 301 16.59 -22.82 -27.17
CA VAL A 301 15.84 -21.58 -27.46
C VAL A 301 15.00 -21.73 -28.73
N GLU A 302 15.55 -22.36 -29.78
CA GLU A 302 14.87 -22.59 -31.04
C GLU A 302 13.66 -23.51 -30.87
N GLU A 303 13.77 -24.56 -30.06
CA GLU A 303 12.67 -25.48 -29.75
C GLU A 303 11.59 -24.78 -28.91
N VAL A 304 11.99 -24.00 -27.89
CA VAL A 304 11.03 -23.24 -27.07
C VAL A 304 10.26 -22.24 -27.93
N LEU A 305 10.89 -21.60 -28.91
CA LEU A 305 10.24 -20.58 -29.74
C LEU A 305 9.42 -21.17 -30.90
N ASN A 306 9.84 -22.28 -31.49
CA ASN A 306 9.26 -22.77 -32.76
C ASN A 306 8.50 -24.10 -32.65
N ASP A 307 8.70 -24.90 -31.59
CA ASP A 307 8.00 -26.18 -31.45
C ASP A 307 6.52 -25.97 -31.06
N GLN A 308 5.65 -26.86 -31.55
CA GLN A 308 4.24 -26.91 -31.15
C GLN A 308 4.00 -27.75 -29.89
N SER A 309 4.98 -28.54 -29.45
CA SER A 309 4.88 -29.32 -28.20
C SER A 309 4.84 -28.41 -26.96
N PRO A 310 4.19 -28.80 -25.85
CA PRO A 310 4.21 -27.98 -24.62
C PRO A 310 5.64 -27.69 -24.15
N ILE A 311 5.93 -26.44 -23.77
CA ILE A 311 7.26 -26.01 -23.29
C ILE A 311 7.64 -26.83 -22.06
N ARG A 312 8.77 -27.54 -22.10
CA ARG A 312 9.22 -28.38 -20.99
C ARG A 312 10.05 -27.55 -20.01
N VAL A 313 9.58 -27.49 -18.76
CA VAL A 313 10.23 -26.77 -17.67
C VAL A 313 10.88 -27.71 -16.66
N ASN A 314 12.03 -27.33 -16.14
CA ASN A 314 12.68 -27.98 -15.00
C ASN A 314 11.89 -27.66 -13.73
N THR A 315 11.25 -28.69 -13.15
CA THR A 315 10.38 -28.53 -11.98
C THR A 315 11.11 -28.08 -10.72
N THR A 316 12.39 -28.40 -10.57
CA THR A 316 13.21 -27.92 -9.45
C THR A 316 13.44 -26.41 -9.58
N ILE A 317 13.81 -25.93 -10.76
CA ILE A 317 14.02 -24.50 -11.02
C ILE A 317 12.69 -23.75 -10.98
N ALA A 318 11.60 -24.37 -11.43
CA ALA A 318 10.27 -23.78 -11.38
C ALA A 318 9.85 -23.36 -9.95
N GLN A 319 10.34 -24.04 -8.91
CA GLN A 319 10.05 -23.67 -7.52
C GLN A 319 10.91 -22.51 -6.99
N GLN A 320 11.98 -22.13 -7.69
CA GLN A 320 12.85 -21.03 -7.28
C GLN A 320 12.17 -19.68 -7.52
N ALA A 321 12.60 -18.68 -6.74
CA ALA A 321 12.20 -17.30 -7.01
C ALA A 321 12.76 -16.84 -8.37
N VAL A 322 11.98 -16.02 -9.09
CA VAL A 322 12.42 -15.42 -10.36
C VAL A 322 13.65 -14.54 -10.14
N PHE A 323 13.64 -13.79 -9.03
CA PHE A 323 14.71 -12.89 -8.62
C PHE A 323 15.38 -13.44 -7.38
N VAL A 324 16.69 -13.68 -7.46
CA VAL A 324 17.49 -14.24 -6.37
C VAL A 324 18.71 -13.36 -6.08
N ASN A 325 19.34 -13.59 -4.93
CA ASN A 325 20.54 -12.91 -4.52
C ASN A 325 21.73 -13.26 -5.43
N VAL A 326 22.64 -12.30 -5.59
CA VAL A 326 23.88 -12.49 -6.34
C VAL A 326 25.03 -12.25 -5.38
N ASP A 327 25.93 -13.22 -5.26
CA ASP A 327 27.07 -13.11 -4.36
C ASP A 327 28.10 -12.07 -4.86
N ARG A 328 29.14 -11.82 -4.04
CA ARG A 328 30.19 -10.84 -4.38
C ARG A 328 31.04 -11.22 -5.60
N VAL A 329 30.95 -12.48 -6.04
CA VAL A 329 31.71 -13.05 -7.16
C VAL A 329 30.79 -13.27 -8.37
N GLU A 330 29.57 -12.71 -8.35
CA GLU A 330 28.56 -12.80 -9.41
C GLU A 330 27.94 -14.19 -9.60
N ASN A 331 28.04 -15.06 -8.60
CA ASN A 331 27.29 -16.31 -8.61
C ASN A 331 25.85 -16.06 -8.18
N ILE A 332 24.94 -16.71 -8.89
CA ILE A 332 23.52 -16.70 -8.59
C ILE A 332 23.25 -17.65 -7.41
N GLU A 333 22.73 -17.12 -6.31
CA GLU A 333 22.31 -17.90 -5.15
C GLU A 333 20.85 -18.33 -5.29
N ALA A 334 20.61 -19.39 -6.08
CA ALA A 334 19.27 -19.84 -6.47
C ALA A 334 18.29 -20.10 -5.30
N ASP A 335 18.82 -20.43 -4.12
CA ASP A 335 18.06 -20.75 -2.92
C ASP A 335 17.78 -19.52 -2.03
N GLN A 336 18.35 -18.36 -2.36
CA GLN A 336 18.18 -17.12 -1.62
C GLN A 336 17.42 -16.11 -2.47
N PRO A 337 16.09 -15.99 -2.31
CA PRO A 337 15.32 -14.97 -3.03
C PRO A 337 15.87 -13.57 -2.78
N MET A 338 15.76 -12.70 -3.79
CA MET A 338 16.18 -11.31 -3.67
C MET A 338 15.34 -10.62 -2.59
N GLY A 339 16.00 -10.10 -1.57
CA GLY A 339 15.36 -9.31 -0.51
C GLY A 339 15.09 -7.87 -0.95
N GLU A 340 14.07 -7.23 -0.38
CA GLU A 340 13.73 -5.83 -0.65
C GLU A 340 14.93 -4.89 -0.40
N SER A 341 15.76 -5.16 0.62
CA SER A 341 16.94 -4.35 0.92
C SER A 341 17.99 -4.31 -0.19
N LEU A 342 17.95 -5.29 -1.09
CA LEU A 342 18.83 -5.35 -2.25
C LEU A 342 18.29 -4.53 -3.41
N LEU A 343 16.97 -4.25 -3.44
CA LEU A 343 16.39 -3.38 -4.43
C LEU A 343 16.95 -1.96 -4.28
N ASN A 344 17.06 -1.28 -5.43
CA ASN A 344 17.39 0.13 -5.43
C ASN A 344 16.39 0.89 -4.54
N ILE A 345 16.89 1.82 -3.72
CA ILE A 345 16.11 2.58 -2.74
C ILE A 345 14.88 3.28 -3.34
N LYS A 346 14.91 3.63 -4.65
CA LYS A 346 13.76 4.19 -5.36
C LYS A 346 12.56 3.24 -5.47
N LEU A 347 12.77 1.93 -5.39
CA LEU A 347 11.69 0.94 -5.37
C LEU A 347 11.13 0.70 -3.96
N ILE A 348 11.96 0.87 -2.93
CA ILE A 348 11.60 0.58 -1.54
C ILE A 348 10.74 1.71 -0.94
N LEU A 349 11.04 2.96 -1.30
CA LEU A 349 10.38 4.17 -0.79
C LEU A 349 9.01 4.43 -1.44
#